data_AF-A0A3D5BRL8-F1
#
_entry.id   AF-A0A3D5BRL8-F1
#
_cell.length_a   1.000
_cell.length_b   1.000
_cell.length_c   1.000
_cell.angle_alpha   90.00
_cell.angle_beta   90.00
_cell.angle_gamma   90.00
#
_symmetry.space_group_name_H-M   'P 1'
#
loop_
_entity.id
_entity.type
_entity.pdbx_description
1 polymer ?
#
loop_
_entity_poly.entity_id
_entity_poly.type
_entity_poly.pdbx_seq_one_letter_code
_entity_poly.pdbx_strand_id
1 'polypeptide(L)'
;MEPMMSPAMAPSMGNSLAGIRPAMESIWSISSIPSIDARRAPGESRPYCGLQPHMAGRAMYCNAIFALFLLLVSAAPPAAADGGFPGRKVLVVHSYDRGFAWTADIDDALQRELLPRQVQIRTFFMDTNLRPREADIIAAGRKATDIMLEFRPDVVIVSDDNAQKYFAAQYAGNASAPSFVFCGVNKAPATYGYPAINVTGVVENLAWAKGLELLRRLKPSIRKIAVLRDTRPSSLTEADKMNSSGPDDIEASWFAIDSFEEWQKRVLAAGSDYDALAVMTYNNLTDAEGHIVPAEQIMLWTRDNAVLPTLGFYDYTVADGTLCGVIQTGFEHGTLAASLALRILGGERAGDIPVINQTRGLIMLNSLTARKLGIEIPHRLSQEAAALVE
;
A
#
# COMPACT_ATOMS: atom_id res chain seq x y z
N MET A 1 10.60 -0.47 -31.58
CA MET A 1 10.79 0.71 -30.71
C MET A 1 9.41 1.11 -30.22
N GLU A 2 8.98 0.54 -29.10
CA GLU A 2 7.77 1.03 -28.41
C GLU A 2 8.10 2.39 -27.79
N PRO A 3 7.21 3.39 -27.91
CA PRO A 3 7.42 4.66 -27.23
C PRO A 3 7.40 4.41 -25.72
N MET A 4 8.48 4.80 -25.06
CA MET A 4 8.57 4.79 -23.61
C MET A 4 7.44 5.66 -23.05
N MET A 5 6.44 5.01 -22.48
CA MET A 5 5.31 5.69 -21.85
C MET A 5 5.84 6.62 -20.77
N SER A 6 5.51 7.90 -20.88
CA SER A 6 5.60 8.85 -19.77
C SER A 6 4.95 8.19 -18.54
N PRO A 7 5.58 8.23 -17.36
CA PRO A 7 4.89 7.82 -16.15
C PRO A 7 3.60 8.64 -16.07
N ALA A 8 2.51 7.95 -15.74
CA ALA A 8 1.22 8.57 -15.56
C ALA A 8 1.39 9.73 -14.57
N MET A 9 1.26 10.97 -15.03
CA MET A 9 0.86 12.06 -14.15
C MET A 9 -0.56 11.72 -13.71
N ALA A 10 -0.69 10.91 -12.65
CA ALA A 10 -1.84 11.04 -11.79
C ALA A 10 -1.85 12.51 -11.33
N PRO A 11 -2.95 13.26 -11.50
CA PRO A 11 -3.01 14.61 -10.97
C PRO A 11 -2.86 14.52 -9.45
N SER A 12 -1.65 14.78 -8.93
CA SER A 12 -1.42 14.90 -7.50
C SER A 12 -2.01 16.23 -7.05
N MET A 13 -3.31 16.24 -6.75
CA MET A 13 -3.96 17.40 -6.15
C MET A 13 -3.72 17.36 -4.64
N GLY A 14 -2.54 17.83 -4.22
CA GLY A 14 -2.14 17.95 -2.81
C GLY A 14 -3.03 18.82 -1.91
N ASN A 15 -4.21 19.24 -2.39
CA ASN A 15 -5.16 20.07 -1.63
C ASN A 15 -6.33 19.29 -1.01
N SER A 16 -6.71 18.08 -1.48
CA SER A 16 -7.87 17.38 -0.89
C SER A 16 -7.56 16.72 0.46
N LEU A 17 -6.28 16.34 0.69
CA LEU A 17 -5.83 15.69 1.93
C LEU A 17 -5.28 16.65 3.00
N ALA A 18 -5.20 17.97 2.71
CA ALA A 18 -4.62 18.94 3.64
C ALA A 18 -5.36 18.97 5.01
N GLY A 19 -6.66 18.67 5.02
CA GLY A 19 -7.46 18.52 6.25
C GLY A 19 -7.44 17.12 6.89
N ILE A 20 -6.91 16.10 6.19
CA ILE A 20 -6.95 14.68 6.59
C ILE A 20 -5.58 14.19 7.10
N ARG A 21 -4.47 14.85 6.70
CA ARG A 21 -3.09 14.54 7.12
C ARG A 21 -2.91 14.22 8.62
N PRO A 22 -3.45 15.02 9.56
CA PRO A 22 -3.28 14.74 10.99
C PRO A 22 -3.94 13.43 11.47
N ALA A 23 -5.07 13.04 10.86
CA ALA A 23 -5.75 11.79 11.19
C ALA A 23 -4.98 10.57 10.65
N MET A 24 -4.41 10.70 9.45
CA MET A 24 -3.59 9.66 8.81
C MET A 24 -2.37 9.29 9.68
N GLU A 25 -1.71 10.30 10.25
CA GLU A 25 -0.51 10.12 11.08
C GLU A 25 -0.71 9.30 12.35
N SER A 26 -1.93 9.29 12.92
CA SER A 26 -2.23 8.55 14.16
C SER A 26 -2.45 7.04 13.93
N ILE A 27 -2.79 6.65 12.71
CA ILE A 27 -3.21 5.29 12.34
C ILE A 27 -2.01 4.34 12.10
N TRP A 28 -0.84 4.90 11.79
CA TRP A 28 0.31 4.16 11.23
C TRP A 28 1.53 4.04 12.16
N SER A 29 1.40 4.26 13.47
CA SER A 29 2.55 4.06 14.37
C SER A 29 3.07 2.60 14.26
N ILE A 30 4.39 2.38 14.13
CA ILE A 30 5.00 1.04 13.99
C ILE A 30 4.54 0.06 15.08
N SER A 31 4.16 0.56 16.27
CA SER A 31 3.61 -0.24 17.38
C SER A 31 2.29 -0.94 17.06
N SER A 32 1.62 -0.55 15.97
CA SER A 32 0.28 -1.01 15.57
C SER A 32 0.26 -1.96 14.37
N ILE A 33 1.42 -2.32 13.80
CA ILE A 33 1.53 -3.32 12.73
C ILE A 33 1.64 -4.70 13.39
N PRO A 34 0.63 -5.59 13.28
CA PRO A 34 0.74 -6.93 13.84
C PRO A 34 1.79 -7.74 13.09
N SER A 35 2.67 -8.42 13.83
CA SER A 35 3.53 -9.46 13.28
C SER A 35 2.65 -10.54 12.63
N ILE A 36 2.84 -10.78 11.34
CA ILE A 36 2.18 -11.90 10.64
C ILE A 36 2.81 -13.19 11.16
N ASP A 37 2.18 -13.79 12.16
CA ASP A 37 2.61 -15.07 12.74
C ASP A 37 2.14 -16.22 11.84
N ALA A 38 3.00 -16.61 10.91
CA ALA A 38 2.79 -17.79 10.08
C ALA A 38 3.07 -19.05 10.90
N ARG A 39 2.05 -19.58 11.59
CA ARG A 39 1.83 -21.03 11.84
C ARG A 39 0.61 -21.28 12.75
N ARG A 40 -0.49 -21.76 12.16
CA ARG A 40 -1.49 -22.60 12.86
C ARG A 40 -2.09 -23.60 11.89
N ALA A 41 -1.68 -24.85 12.00
CA ALA A 41 -2.44 -25.99 11.50
C ALA A 41 -3.29 -26.55 12.67
N PRO A 42 -4.57 -26.91 12.47
CA PRO A 42 -5.38 -27.54 13.50
C PRO A 42 -5.45 -29.06 13.29
N GLY A 43 -5.40 -29.81 14.38
CA GLY A 43 -5.83 -31.21 14.39
C GLY A 43 -5.02 -32.08 15.34
N GLU A 44 -5.56 -32.37 16.51
CA GLU A 44 -5.93 -33.75 16.88
C GLU A 44 -6.44 -33.80 18.33
N SER A 45 -7.51 -34.55 18.49
CA SER A 45 -8.32 -34.68 19.70
C SER A 45 -8.18 -36.06 20.33
N ARG A 46 -7.73 -36.10 21.60
CA ARG A 46 -8.07 -37.06 22.70
C ARG A 46 -7.76 -38.57 22.51
N PRO A 47 -7.80 -39.41 23.57
CA PRO A 47 -7.97 -39.14 25.01
C PRO A 47 -6.89 -39.75 25.94
N TYR A 48 -6.80 -39.20 27.16
CA TYR A 48 -6.15 -39.85 28.31
C TYR A 48 -7.10 -40.88 28.96
N CYS A 49 -6.62 -42.10 29.15
CA CYS A 49 -7.20 -43.11 30.04
C CYS A 49 -6.38 -43.15 31.33
N GLY A 50 -7.05 -43.15 32.48
CA GLY A 50 -6.43 -43.01 33.80
C GLY A 50 -5.86 -44.29 34.38
N LEU A 51 -5.02 -44.14 35.41
CA LEU A 51 -4.87 -45.05 36.55
C LEU A 51 -3.92 -44.42 37.60
N GLN A 52 -4.45 -44.21 38.81
CA GLN A 52 -3.72 -44.08 40.07
C GLN A 52 -3.63 -45.47 40.74
N PRO A 53 -3.03 -45.66 41.93
CA PRO A 53 -1.87 -45.02 42.58
C PRO A 53 -0.91 -46.07 43.18
N HIS A 54 0.32 -45.70 43.57
CA HIS A 54 1.01 -46.40 44.68
C HIS A 54 1.90 -45.45 45.49
N MET A 55 1.75 -45.55 46.81
CA MET A 55 2.45 -44.80 47.85
C MET A 55 3.81 -45.41 48.21
N ALA A 56 4.63 -44.55 48.83
CA ALA A 56 5.66 -44.79 49.84
C ALA A 56 7.12 -44.90 49.37
N GLY A 57 7.96 -43.97 49.84
CA GLY A 57 9.42 -44.08 49.73
C GLY A 57 10.24 -42.84 50.09
N ARG A 58 10.23 -42.46 51.37
CA ARG A 58 11.36 -41.88 52.14
C ARG A 58 12.32 -40.85 51.47
N ALA A 59 12.18 -39.61 51.92
CA ALA A 59 13.23 -38.67 52.35
C ALA A 59 14.69 -39.01 52.03
N MET A 60 15.30 -38.30 51.07
CA MET A 60 16.71 -37.85 51.15
C MET A 60 17.18 -36.92 50.00
N TYR A 61 16.44 -35.89 49.56
CA TYR A 61 16.93 -34.99 48.50
C TYR A 61 16.48 -33.53 48.65
N CYS A 62 16.80 -32.88 49.78
CA CYS A 62 16.46 -31.44 49.98
C CYS A 62 17.60 -30.45 49.70
N ASN A 63 18.83 -30.87 49.39
CA ASN A 63 19.96 -29.93 49.23
C ASN A 63 20.54 -29.81 47.81
N ALA A 64 19.93 -30.46 46.81
CA ALA A 64 20.36 -30.32 45.40
C ALA A 64 19.39 -29.48 44.53
N ILE A 65 18.17 -29.23 45.00
CA ILE A 65 17.14 -28.50 44.22
C ILE A 65 17.27 -26.98 44.40
N PHE A 66 17.88 -26.51 45.49
CA PHE A 66 18.08 -25.08 45.73
C PHE A 66 19.23 -24.46 44.91
N ALA A 67 20.23 -25.26 44.50
CA ALA A 67 21.33 -24.81 43.65
C ALA A 67 20.96 -24.81 42.14
N LEU A 68 19.98 -25.63 41.73
CA LEU A 68 19.46 -25.62 40.35
C LEU A 68 18.41 -24.52 40.13
N PHE A 69 17.74 -24.07 41.20
CA PHE A 69 16.80 -22.93 41.14
C PHE A 69 17.49 -21.56 41.12
N LEU A 70 18.75 -21.46 41.58
CA LEU A 70 19.54 -20.21 41.53
C LEU A 70 20.32 -20.04 40.21
N LEU A 71 20.38 -21.06 39.36
CA LEU A 71 20.96 -20.99 38.00
C LEU A 71 19.90 -20.76 36.90
N LEU A 72 18.62 -20.73 37.24
CA LEU A 72 17.50 -20.52 36.31
C LEU A 72 16.79 -19.17 36.46
N VAL A 73 17.27 -18.27 37.33
CA VAL A 73 16.64 -16.96 37.60
C VAL A 73 17.41 -15.77 36.99
N SER A 74 18.42 -16.02 36.15
CA SER A 74 19.18 -14.95 35.46
C SER A 74 18.97 -14.91 33.94
N ALA A 75 17.92 -15.54 33.41
CA ALA A 75 17.42 -15.25 32.07
C ALA A 75 16.22 -14.31 32.20
N ALA A 76 16.48 -13.07 32.61
CA ALA A 76 15.56 -11.99 32.27
C ALA A 76 15.38 -12.06 30.73
N PRO A 77 14.15 -12.00 30.19
CA PRO A 77 14.00 -11.77 28.76
C PRO A 77 14.84 -10.54 28.43
N PRO A 78 15.61 -10.53 27.33
CA PRO A 78 16.35 -9.33 26.95
C PRO A 78 15.33 -8.20 26.98
N ALA A 79 15.58 -7.21 27.84
CA ALA A 79 14.85 -5.96 27.80
C ALA A 79 14.82 -5.58 26.32
N ALA A 80 13.62 -5.36 25.77
CA ALA A 80 13.48 -4.89 24.40
C ALA A 80 14.47 -3.73 24.25
N ALA A 81 15.58 -3.98 23.56
CA ALA A 81 16.62 -2.99 23.43
C ALA A 81 15.93 -1.77 22.83
N ASP A 82 16.07 -0.61 23.46
CA ASP A 82 15.67 0.67 22.88
C ASP A 82 16.35 0.74 21.50
N GLY A 83 15.58 0.38 20.48
CA GLY A 83 16.06 -0.28 19.26
C GLY A 83 16.55 0.73 18.24
N GLY A 84 17.59 1.47 18.61
CA GLY A 84 18.36 2.31 17.72
C GLY A 84 19.36 1.50 16.90
N PHE A 85 19.71 2.03 15.74
CA PHE A 85 20.70 1.52 14.81
C PHE A 85 21.79 2.58 14.57
N PRO A 86 22.47 3.06 15.64
CA PRO A 86 23.48 4.11 15.50
C PRO A 86 24.60 3.65 14.56
N GLY A 87 24.97 4.53 13.62
CA GLY A 87 26.02 4.26 12.63
C GLY A 87 25.60 3.43 11.43
N ARG A 88 24.37 2.87 11.43
CA ARG A 88 23.79 2.27 10.22
C ARG A 88 23.34 3.35 9.24
N LYS A 89 23.41 3.04 7.96
CA LYS A 89 23.18 3.99 6.87
C LYS A 89 22.05 3.51 5.96
N VAL A 90 21.11 4.40 5.70
CA VAL A 90 20.01 4.19 4.77
C VAL A 90 20.09 5.23 3.65
N LEU A 91 20.17 4.76 2.41
CA LEU A 91 20.03 5.61 1.24
C LEU A 91 18.58 5.52 0.75
N VAL A 92 17.91 6.65 0.62
CA VAL A 92 16.59 6.76 0.02
C VAL A 92 16.72 7.34 -1.38
N VAL A 93 16.18 6.67 -2.39
CA VAL A 93 16.18 7.12 -3.79
C VAL A 93 14.75 7.18 -4.31
N HIS A 94 14.27 8.39 -4.59
CA HIS A 94 12.95 8.61 -5.16
C HIS A 94 13.03 8.81 -6.68
N SER A 95 12.05 8.26 -7.40
CA SER A 95 11.92 8.49 -8.85
C SER A 95 11.60 9.94 -9.20
N TYR A 96 10.73 10.58 -8.43
CA TYR A 96 10.22 11.92 -8.73
C TYR A 96 10.78 12.96 -7.76
N ASP A 97 10.51 14.23 -8.05
CA ASP A 97 10.95 15.33 -7.20
C ASP A 97 10.16 15.40 -5.88
N ARG A 98 10.71 16.13 -4.90
CA ARG A 98 10.14 16.29 -3.56
C ARG A 98 8.76 16.98 -3.54
N GLY A 99 8.44 17.79 -4.55
CA GLY A 99 7.16 18.49 -4.66
C GLY A 99 6.01 17.60 -5.13
N PHE A 100 6.29 16.40 -5.64
CA PHE A 100 5.25 15.44 -6.00
C PHE A 100 4.63 14.84 -4.73
N ALA A 101 3.31 15.00 -4.54
CA ALA A 101 2.65 14.70 -3.25
C ALA A 101 2.88 13.26 -2.77
N TRP A 102 2.82 12.29 -3.68
CA TRP A 102 3.10 10.88 -3.37
C TRP A 102 4.53 10.67 -2.86
N THR A 103 5.52 11.29 -3.51
CA THR A 103 6.92 11.26 -3.09
C THR A 103 7.10 11.92 -1.73
N ALA A 104 6.48 13.08 -1.52
CA ALA A 104 6.54 13.82 -0.27
C ALA A 104 5.98 12.97 0.89
N ASP A 105 4.83 12.32 0.70
CA ASP A 105 4.22 11.47 1.71
C ASP A 105 5.09 10.25 2.06
N ILE A 106 5.74 9.63 1.06
CA ILE A 106 6.69 8.53 1.29
C ILE A 106 7.90 9.03 2.08
N ASP A 107 8.55 10.13 1.66
CA ASP A 107 9.74 10.67 2.33
C ASP A 107 9.40 11.10 3.76
N ASP A 108 8.28 11.80 3.98
CA ASP A 108 7.81 12.22 5.30
C ASP A 108 7.65 11.01 6.26
N ALA A 109 7.04 9.91 5.78
CA ALA A 109 6.92 8.67 6.56
C ALA A 109 8.28 8.01 6.83
N LEU A 110 9.17 7.96 5.83
CA LEU A 110 10.52 7.42 6.00
C LEU A 110 11.32 8.21 7.04
N GLN A 111 11.31 9.54 6.96
CA GLN A 111 11.99 10.39 7.95
C GLN A 111 11.42 10.14 9.35
N ARG A 112 10.10 10.11 9.50
CA ARG A 112 9.42 9.90 10.77
C ARG A 112 9.77 8.57 11.43
N GLU A 113 9.81 7.49 10.65
CA GLU A 113 10.05 6.16 11.20
C GLU A 113 11.53 5.84 11.41
N LEU A 114 12.42 6.44 10.61
CA LEU A 114 13.85 6.14 10.65
C LEU A 114 14.64 7.08 11.57
N LEU A 115 14.34 8.38 11.62
CA LEU A 115 15.11 9.34 12.44
C LEU A 115 15.16 8.98 13.93
N PRO A 116 14.06 8.56 14.59
CA PRO A 116 14.10 8.15 16.00
C PRO A 116 14.99 6.93 16.25
N ARG A 117 15.32 6.17 15.19
CA ARG A 117 16.18 4.98 15.26
C ARG A 117 17.66 5.30 15.11
N GLN A 118 18.05 6.57 15.05
CA GLN A 118 19.46 7.00 14.99
C GLN A 118 20.23 6.45 13.77
N VAL A 119 19.52 6.08 12.69
CA VAL A 119 20.15 5.75 11.40
C VAL A 119 20.60 7.03 10.70
N GLN A 120 21.69 6.94 9.95
CA GLN A 120 22.11 8.01 9.04
C GLN A 120 21.33 7.89 7.74
N ILE A 121 20.52 8.89 7.41
CA ILE A 121 19.69 8.90 6.20
C ILE A 121 20.32 9.86 5.19
N ARG A 122 20.44 9.42 3.93
CA ARG A 122 20.71 10.29 2.78
C ARG A 122 19.58 10.09 1.77
N THR A 123 18.91 11.18 1.38
CA THR A 123 17.85 11.14 0.37
C THR A 123 18.35 11.73 -0.94
N PHE A 124 18.01 11.08 -2.05
CA PHE A 124 18.26 11.56 -3.40
C PHE A 124 16.98 11.46 -4.24
N PHE A 125 16.61 12.57 -4.87
CA PHE A 125 15.49 12.64 -5.81
C PHE A 125 16.05 12.62 -7.23
N MET A 126 15.54 11.72 -8.07
CA MET A 126 15.95 11.62 -9.46
C MET A 126 15.26 12.66 -10.37
N ASP A 127 14.20 13.31 -9.88
CA ASP A 127 13.43 14.36 -10.57
C ASP A 127 12.90 13.94 -11.95
N THR A 128 12.57 12.66 -12.15
CA THR A 128 12.27 12.12 -13.50
C THR A 128 10.96 12.61 -14.09
N ASN A 129 10.04 13.10 -13.24
CA ASN A 129 8.81 13.77 -13.67
C ASN A 129 9.08 15.20 -14.17
N LEU A 130 10.12 15.87 -13.66
CA LEU A 130 10.55 17.19 -14.15
C LEU A 130 11.49 17.09 -15.35
N ARG A 131 12.20 15.95 -15.48
CA ARG A 131 13.17 15.67 -16.55
C ARG A 131 12.85 14.33 -17.23
N PRO A 132 11.77 14.24 -18.04
CA PRO A 132 11.25 12.97 -18.54
C PRO A 132 12.03 12.39 -19.74
N ARG A 133 13.05 13.10 -20.25
CA ARG A 133 13.87 12.57 -21.35
C ARG A 133 14.68 11.38 -20.83
N GLU A 134 14.65 10.27 -21.55
CA GLU A 134 15.32 9.03 -21.11
C GLU A 134 16.81 9.26 -20.77
N ALA A 135 17.52 10.08 -21.55
CA ALA A 135 18.92 10.41 -21.28
C ALA A 135 19.13 11.08 -19.91
N ASP A 136 18.20 11.94 -19.47
CA ASP A 136 18.26 12.59 -18.16
C ASP A 136 17.98 11.58 -17.04
N ILE A 137 17.01 10.68 -17.26
CA ILE A 137 16.66 9.64 -16.28
C ILE A 137 17.82 8.66 -16.09
N ILE A 138 18.48 8.23 -17.18
CA ILE A 138 19.69 7.40 -17.12
C ILE A 138 20.80 8.12 -16.35
N ALA A 139 21.02 9.42 -16.61
CA ALA A 139 22.02 10.21 -15.89
C ALA A 139 21.71 10.31 -14.39
N ALA A 140 20.44 10.49 -14.02
CA ALA A 140 20.01 10.48 -12.62
C ALA A 140 20.24 9.11 -11.95
N GLY A 141 19.99 8.00 -12.65
CA GLY A 141 20.25 6.65 -12.13
C GLY A 141 21.74 6.37 -11.90
N ARG A 142 22.61 6.89 -12.78
CA ARG A 142 24.07 6.87 -12.58
C ARG A 142 24.47 7.69 -11.35
N LYS A 143 23.91 8.87 -11.17
CA LYS A 143 24.14 9.69 -9.97
C LYS A 143 23.70 8.99 -8.68
N ALA A 144 22.58 8.27 -8.70
CA ALA A 144 22.15 7.44 -7.56
C ALA A 144 23.18 6.33 -7.25
N THR A 145 23.76 5.72 -8.28
CA THR A 145 24.88 4.76 -8.14
C THR A 145 26.09 5.40 -7.49
N ASP A 146 26.52 6.57 -7.97
CA ASP A 146 27.68 7.28 -7.40
C ASP A 146 27.47 7.60 -5.91
N ILE A 147 26.27 8.08 -5.56
CA ILE A 147 25.88 8.35 -4.17
C ILE A 147 25.91 7.06 -3.33
N MET A 148 25.40 5.95 -3.85
CA MET A 148 25.40 4.66 -3.13
C MET A 148 26.83 4.17 -2.86
N LEU A 149 27.71 4.25 -3.86
CA LEU A 149 29.11 3.82 -3.75
C LEU A 149 29.90 4.70 -2.78
N GLU A 150 29.66 6.02 -2.78
CA GLU A 150 30.30 6.97 -1.85
C GLU A 150 29.78 6.76 -0.42
N PHE A 151 28.45 6.72 -0.25
CA PHE A 151 27.81 6.69 1.06
C PHE A 151 27.96 5.34 1.76
N ARG A 152 28.03 4.24 0.98
CA ARG A 152 28.07 2.84 1.43
C ARG A 152 26.94 2.52 2.43
N PRO A 153 25.67 2.59 1.99
CA PRO A 153 24.53 2.28 2.85
C PRO A 153 24.45 0.78 3.19
N ASP A 154 23.88 0.46 4.34
CA ASP A 154 23.50 -0.91 4.70
C ASP A 154 22.23 -1.35 3.95
N VAL A 155 21.28 -0.41 3.79
CA VAL A 155 20.00 -0.59 3.11
C VAL A 155 19.71 0.57 2.17
N VAL A 156 19.16 0.27 1.00
CA VAL A 156 18.68 1.25 0.02
C VAL A 156 17.16 1.13 -0.11
N ILE A 157 16.44 2.22 0.17
CA ILE A 157 15.00 2.31 -0.04
C ILE A 157 14.78 3.03 -1.38
N VAL A 158 13.93 2.47 -2.24
CA VAL A 158 13.73 2.99 -3.60
C VAL A 158 12.24 3.14 -3.91
N SER A 159 11.78 4.33 -4.29
CA SER A 159 10.37 4.58 -4.63
C SER A 159 10.11 4.70 -6.13
N ASP A 160 9.01 4.11 -6.56
CA ASP A 160 8.45 4.15 -7.92
C ASP A 160 9.32 3.57 -9.04
N ASP A 161 8.68 3.34 -10.18
CA ASP A 161 9.17 2.52 -11.29
C ASP A 161 10.47 3.00 -11.95
N ASN A 162 10.74 4.31 -12.01
CA ASN A 162 11.92 4.85 -12.69
C ASN A 162 13.20 4.59 -11.90
N ALA A 163 13.18 4.80 -10.59
CA ALA A 163 14.32 4.51 -9.73
C ALA A 163 14.60 3.01 -9.66
N GLN A 164 13.57 2.16 -9.77
CA GLN A 164 13.79 0.72 -9.98
C GLN A 164 14.51 0.45 -11.30
N LYS A 165 13.92 0.92 -12.42
CA LYS A 165 14.42 0.62 -13.77
C LYS A 165 15.86 1.10 -14.01
N TYR A 166 16.14 2.35 -13.64
CA TYR A 166 17.39 3.03 -14.04
C TYR A 166 18.46 3.04 -12.95
N PHE A 167 18.17 2.50 -11.76
CA PHE A 167 19.13 2.42 -10.67
C PHE A 167 19.12 1.06 -9.95
N ALA A 168 18.01 0.66 -9.32
CA ALA A 168 18.03 -0.47 -8.37
C ALA A 168 18.14 -1.85 -9.05
N ALA A 169 17.42 -2.07 -10.17
CA ALA A 169 17.27 -3.38 -10.78
C ALA A 169 18.61 -4.03 -11.19
N GLN A 170 19.65 -3.24 -11.51
CA GLN A 170 20.97 -3.76 -11.87
C GLN A 170 21.70 -4.44 -10.71
N TYR A 171 21.25 -4.24 -9.47
CA TYR A 171 21.83 -4.82 -8.25
C TYR A 171 21.03 -6.02 -7.73
N ALA A 172 19.90 -6.35 -8.35
CA ALA A 172 19.06 -7.48 -7.97
C ALA A 172 19.83 -8.80 -8.10
N GLY A 173 19.87 -9.59 -7.04
CA GLY A 173 20.57 -10.88 -7.02
C GLY A 173 22.06 -10.78 -6.70
N ASN A 174 22.64 -9.58 -6.66
CA ASN A 174 24.05 -9.39 -6.35
C ASN A 174 24.27 -9.43 -4.83
N ALA A 175 24.84 -10.52 -4.32
CA ALA A 175 25.12 -10.71 -2.90
C ALA A 175 26.16 -9.73 -2.32
N SER A 176 26.92 -9.02 -3.15
CA SER A 176 27.88 -7.97 -2.73
C SER A 176 27.27 -6.57 -2.69
N ALA A 177 26.06 -6.38 -3.22
CA ALA A 177 25.33 -5.13 -3.14
C ALA A 177 24.59 -5.01 -1.80
N PRO A 178 24.21 -3.80 -1.36
CA PRO A 178 23.36 -3.64 -0.18
C PRO A 178 22.00 -4.31 -0.38
N SER A 179 21.23 -4.41 0.70
CA SER A 179 19.82 -4.82 0.61
C SER A 179 18.97 -3.67 0.07
N PHE A 180 17.98 -3.99 -0.76
CA PHE A 180 17.05 -3.03 -1.35
C PHE A 180 15.63 -3.27 -0.84
N VAL A 181 14.93 -2.19 -0.53
CA VAL A 181 13.50 -2.17 -0.20
C VAL A 181 12.79 -1.27 -1.20
N PHE A 182 11.98 -1.84 -2.09
CA PHE A 182 11.16 -1.04 -3.01
C PHE A 182 9.82 -0.64 -2.37
N CYS A 183 9.24 0.47 -2.82
CA CYS A 183 7.87 0.85 -2.50
C CYS A 183 7.23 1.68 -3.61
N GLY A 184 5.89 1.71 -3.68
CA GLY A 184 5.15 2.55 -4.65
C GLY A 184 5.39 2.14 -6.09
N VAL A 185 5.62 0.84 -6.33
CA VAL A 185 5.90 0.32 -7.66
C VAL A 185 4.59 -0.11 -8.30
N ASN A 186 4.28 0.46 -9.47
CA ASN A 186 3.06 0.17 -10.21
C ASN A 186 3.22 -1.07 -11.09
N LYS A 187 4.39 -1.31 -11.69
CA LYS A 187 4.62 -2.53 -12.50
C LYS A 187 4.79 -3.77 -11.64
N ALA A 188 4.59 -4.94 -12.25
CA ALA A 188 4.87 -6.20 -11.60
C ALA A 188 6.36 -6.24 -11.16
N PRO A 189 6.67 -6.60 -9.89
CA PRO A 189 8.06 -6.62 -9.41
C PRO A 189 9.00 -7.49 -10.27
N ALA A 190 8.47 -8.53 -10.91
CA ALA A 190 9.20 -9.38 -11.85
C ALA A 190 9.84 -8.60 -13.02
N THR A 191 9.27 -7.45 -13.43
CA THR A 191 9.85 -6.56 -14.44
C THR A 191 11.24 -6.04 -14.05
N TYR A 192 11.56 -6.02 -12.75
CA TYR A 192 12.85 -5.58 -12.20
C TYR A 192 13.75 -6.72 -11.76
N GLY A 193 13.33 -7.97 -11.99
CA GLY A 193 14.03 -9.15 -11.49
C GLY A 193 13.75 -9.45 -10.02
N TYR A 194 12.61 -9.01 -9.49
CA TYR A 194 12.21 -9.26 -8.10
C TYR A 194 11.19 -10.42 -7.99
N PRO A 195 11.13 -11.15 -6.87
CA PRO A 195 12.02 -11.04 -5.69
C PRO A 195 13.44 -11.53 -6.01
N ALA A 196 14.41 -11.02 -5.26
CA ALA A 196 15.81 -11.43 -5.36
C ALA A 196 16.43 -11.56 -3.96
N ILE A 197 17.59 -12.21 -3.85
CA ILE A 197 18.22 -12.53 -2.55
C ILE A 197 18.44 -11.29 -1.65
N ASN A 198 18.64 -10.12 -2.26
CA ASN A 198 18.87 -8.84 -1.60
C ASN A 198 17.73 -7.83 -1.82
N VAL A 199 16.53 -8.27 -2.23
CA VAL A 199 15.41 -7.35 -2.54
C VAL A 199 14.10 -7.82 -1.91
N THR A 200 13.43 -6.91 -1.20
CA THR A 200 12.03 -7.03 -0.75
C THR A 200 11.32 -5.70 -0.97
N GLY A 201 10.03 -5.57 -0.61
CA GLY A 201 9.34 -4.30 -0.76
C GLY A 201 7.82 -4.34 -0.64
N VAL A 202 7.21 -3.25 -1.09
CA VAL A 202 5.78 -2.95 -1.04
C VAL A 202 5.29 -2.64 -2.45
N VAL A 203 4.33 -3.42 -2.95
CA VAL A 203 3.71 -3.20 -4.27
C VAL A 203 2.53 -2.24 -4.13
N GLU A 204 2.40 -1.32 -5.08
CA GLU A 204 1.21 -0.48 -5.22
C GLU A 204 0.17 -1.22 -6.03
N ASN A 205 -1.00 -1.46 -5.43
CA ASN A 205 -2.13 -2.13 -6.03
C ASN A 205 -3.40 -1.44 -5.57
N LEU A 206 -4.27 -1.04 -6.51
CA LEU A 206 -5.59 -0.55 -6.13
C LEU A 206 -6.33 -1.60 -5.29
N ALA A 207 -6.94 -1.16 -4.20
CA ALA A 207 -7.49 -2.04 -3.17
C ALA A 207 -8.85 -2.63 -3.57
N TRP A 208 -8.90 -3.35 -4.70
CA TRP A 208 -10.12 -3.88 -5.29
C TRP A 208 -10.94 -4.75 -4.33
N ALA A 209 -10.33 -5.82 -3.81
CA ALA A 209 -10.99 -6.74 -2.89
C ALA A 209 -11.44 -6.05 -1.59
N LYS A 210 -10.59 -5.19 -1.00
CA LYS A 210 -10.92 -4.47 0.24
C LYS A 210 -11.99 -3.39 0.02
N GLY A 211 -11.97 -2.72 -1.12
CA GLY A 211 -12.99 -1.77 -1.52
C GLY A 211 -14.36 -2.45 -1.67
N LEU A 212 -14.40 -3.63 -2.30
CA LEU A 212 -15.63 -4.43 -2.40
C LEU A 212 -16.10 -4.96 -1.03
N GLU A 213 -15.19 -5.40 -0.17
CA GLU A 213 -15.51 -5.77 1.21
C GLU A 213 -16.16 -4.60 1.96
N LEU A 214 -15.55 -3.41 1.89
CA LEU A 214 -16.09 -2.19 2.47
C LEU A 214 -17.48 -1.85 1.91
N LEU A 215 -17.63 -1.90 0.59
CA LEU A 215 -18.90 -1.61 -0.09
C LEU A 215 -19.99 -2.60 0.33
N ARG A 216 -19.66 -3.89 0.51
CA ARG A 216 -20.59 -4.92 1.00
C ARG A 216 -20.95 -4.76 2.47
N ARG A 217 -20.08 -4.16 3.30
CA ARG A 217 -20.45 -3.79 4.68
C ARG A 217 -21.55 -2.71 4.70
N LEU A 218 -21.66 -1.89 3.66
CA LEU A 218 -22.72 -0.90 3.48
C LEU A 218 -23.95 -1.48 2.75
N LYS A 219 -23.72 -2.35 1.76
CA LYS A 219 -24.78 -3.01 0.97
C LYS A 219 -24.43 -4.48 0.70
N PRO A 220 -24.86 -5.43 1.55
CA PRO A 220 -24.43 -6.83 1.47
C PRO A 220 -24.88 -7.59 0.21
N SER A 221 -25.86 -7.09 -0.54
CA SER A 221 -26.44 -7.79 -1.70
C SER A 221 -25.61 -7.69 -2.98
N ILE A 222 -24.51 -6.92 -2.99
CA ILE A 222 -23.73 -6.63 -4.19
C ILE A 222 -23.06 -7.89 -4.76
N ARG A 223 -23.37 -8.21 -6.02
CA ARG A 223 -22.78 -9.30 -6.81
C ARG A 223 -22.34 -8.85 -8.19
N LYS A 224 -23.05 -7.91 -8.82
CA LYS A 224 -22.72 -7.37 -10.14
C LYS A 224 -22.25 -5.94 -10.03
N ILE A 225 -21.09 -5.63 -10.60
CA ILE A 225 -20.51 -4.29 -10.56
C ILE A 225 -20.06 -3.84 -11.95
N ALA A 226 -20.43 -2.61 -12.30
CA ALA A 226 -19.91 -1.95 -13.49
C ALA A 226 -18.73 -1.06 -13.08
N VAL A 227 -17.54 -1.32 -13.64
CA VAL A 227 -16.33 -0.56 -13.39
C VAL A 227 -16.09 0.41 -14.54
N LEU A 228 -16.13 1.71 -14.26
CA LEU A 228 -15.96 2.78 -15.24
C LEU A 228 -14.53 3.33 -15.18
N ARG A 229 -13.89 3.45 -16.34
CA ARG A 229 -12.54 4.01 -16.49
C ARG A 229 -12.31 4.77 -17.79
N ASP A 230 -11.39 5.72 -17.76
CA ASP A 230 -10.92 6.46 -18.94
C ASP A 230 -9.88 5.68 -19.78
N THR A 231 -9.68 6.09 -21.03
CA THR A 231 -8.86 5.37 -22.03
C THR A 231 -7.35 5.51 -21.91
N ARG A 232 -6.81 6.12 -20.84
CA ARG A 232 -5.36 6.29 -20.72
C ARG A 232 -4.65 4.91 -20.63
N PRO A 233 -3.47 4.74 -21.25
CA PRO A 233 -2.73 3.48 -21.20
C PRO A 233 -2.44 2.96 -19.79
N SER A 234 -2.14 3.86 -18.85
CA SER A 234 -1.95 3.49 -17.43
C SER A 234 -3.24 2.98 -16.80
N SER A 235 -4.38 3.59 -17.14
CA SER A 235 -5.70 3.15 -16.68
C SER A 235 -6.08 1.78 -17.25
N LEU A 236 -5.73 1.48 -18.50
CA LEU A 236 -5.92 0.16 -19.11
C LEU A 236 -5.10 -0.91 -18.37
N THR A 237 -3.81 -0.62 -18.16
CA THR A 237 -2.88 -1.55 -17.50
C THR A 237 -3.34 -1.87 -16.07
N GLU A 238 -3.83 -0.87 -15.34
CA GLU A 238 -4.33 -1.09 -13.97
C GLU A 238 -5.65 -1.86 -13.94
N ALA A 239 -6.57 -1.59 -14.88
CA ALA A 239 -7.80 -2.35 -15.03
C ALA A 239 -7.53 -3.84 -15.28
N ASP A 240 -6.57 -4.18 -16.15
CA ASP A 240 -6.21 -5.57 -16.43
C ASP A 240 -5.70 -6.31 -15.19
N LYS A 241 -4.90 -5.64 -14.35
CA LYS A 241 -4.45 -6.19 -13.06
C LYS A 241 -5.60 -6.39 -12.08
N MET A 242 -6.47 -5.40 -11.93
CA MET A 242 -7.61 -5.51 -11.03
C MET A 242 -8.61 -6.58 -11.48
N ASN A 243 -8.86 -6.68 -12.79
CA ASN A 243 -9.76 -7.68 -13.36
C ASN A 243 -9.22 -9.10 -13.14
N SER A 244 -7.90 -9.30 -13.28
CA SER A 244 -7.26 -10.60 -13.04
C SER A 244 -7.10 -10.99 -11.56
N SER A 245 -7.30 -10.05 -10.63
CA SER A 245 -7.15 -10.26 -9.18
C SER A 245 -8.45 -10.04 -8.40
N GLY A 246 -9.58 -9.95 -9.10
CA GLY A 246 -10.89 -9.73 -8.49
C GLY A 246 -11.41 -10.91 -7.67
N PRO A 247 -12.33 -10.67 -6.71
CA PRO A 247 -12.99 -11.75 -5.99
C PRO A 247 -13.83 -12.61 -6.94
N ASP A 248 -13.71 -13.94 -6.85
CA ASP A 248 -14.42 -14.91 -7.70
C ASP A 248 -15.96 -14.82 -7.58
N ASP A 249 -16.47 -14.24 -6.49
CA ASP A 249 -17.89 -14.13 -6.19
C ASP A 249 -18.51 -12.79 -6.65
N ILE A 250 -17.79 -12.01 -7.45
CA ILE A 250 -18.21 -10.75 -8.05
C ILE A 250 -18.17 -10.87 -9.59
N GLU A 251 -19.29 -10.56 -10.23
CA GLU A 251 -19.37 -10.37 -11.68
C GLU A 251 -19.05 -8.91 -12.01
N ALA A 252 -17.83 -8.65 -12.48
CA ALA A 252 -17.38 -7.31 -12.83
C ALA A 252 -17.37 -7.08 -14.35
N SER A 253 -18.09 -6.05 -14.80
CA SER A 253 -18.04 -5.56 -16.18
C SER A 253 -17.18 -4.30 -16.27
N TRP A 254 -16.12 -4.35 -17.07
CA TRP A 254 -15.16 -3.26 -17.21
C TRP A 254 -15.45 -2.42 -18.44
N PHE A 255 -15.71 -1.12 -18.24
CA PHE A 255 -16.10 -0.20 -19.30
C PHE A 255 -15.00 0.79 -19.61
N ALA A 256 -14.56 0.71 -20.86
CA ALA A 256 -13.58 1.60 -21.42
C ALA A 256 -14.22 2.82 -22.10
N ILE A 257 -14.20 3.98 -21.44
CA ILE A 257 -14.95 5.17 -21.87
C ILE A 257 -13.98 6.30 -22.25
N ASP A 258 -14.27 6.97 -23.36
CA ASP A 258 -13.49 8.09 -23.92
C ASP A 258 -14.25 9.43 -23.87
N SER A 259 -15.58 9.40 -23.93
CA SER A 259 -16.45 10.58 -23.96
C SER A 259 -17.33 10.69 -22.73
N PHE A 260 -17.63 11.93 -22.34
CA PHE A 260 -18.53 12.19 -21.23
C PHE A 260 -19.97 11.76 -21.55
N GLU A 261 -20.39 11.83 -22.81
CA GLU A 261 -21.72 11.35 -23.22
C GLU A 261 -21.88 9.84 -22.98
N GLU A 262 -20.89 9.03 -23.35
CA GLU A 262 -20.93 7.58 -23.09
C GLU A 262 -20.86 7.28 -21.59
N TRP A 263 -20.07 8.05 -20.83
CA TRP A 263 -20.07 7.97 -19.37
C TRP A 263 -21.47 8.19 -18.79
N GLN A 264 -22.16 9.23 -19.24
CA GLN A 264 -23.52 9.54 -18.79
C GLN A 264 -24.49 8.41 -19.10
N LYS A 265 -24.43 7.84 -20.31
CA LYS A 265 -25.25 6.69 -20.71
C LYS A 265 -25.02 5.49 -19.80
N ARG A 266 -23.77 5.17 -19.48
CA ARG A 266 -23.41 4.03 -18.60
C ARG A 266 -23.93 4.23 -17.19
N VAL A 267 -23.75 5.42 -16.62
CA VAL A 267 -24.23 5.73 -15.25
C VAL A 267 -25.76 5.62 -15.17
N LEU A 268 -26.48 6.17 -16.15
CA LEU A 268 -27.96 6.13 -16.16
C LEU A 268 -28.52 4.73 -16.36
N ALA A 269 -27.87 3.90 -17.20
CA ALA A 269 -28.32 2.54 -17.49
C ALA A 269 -27.94 1.53 -16.39
N ALA A 270 -26.97 1.85 -15.52
CA ALA A 270 -26.37 0.88 -14.60
C ALA A 270 -27.37 0.20 -13.66
N GLY A 271 -28.41 0.93 -13.23
CA GLY A 271 -29.41 0.41 -12.29
C GLY A 271 -30.25 -0.76 -12.82
N SER A 272 -30.22 -1.04 -14.13
CA SER A 272 -30.94 -2.16 -14.73
C SER A 272 -30.21 -3.50 -14.57
N ASP A 273 -28.88 -3.48 -14.60
CA ASP A 273 -28.05 -4.68 -14.78
C ASP A 273 -27.02 -4.90 -13.65
N TYR A 274 -26.77 -3.88 -12.82
CA TYR A 274 -25.72 -3.90 -11.80
C TYR A 274 -26.24 -3.52 -10.41
N ASP A 275 -25.56 -4.02 -9.38
CA ASP A 275 -25.84 -3.70 -7.98
C ASP A 275 -25.03 -2.50 -7.48
N ALA A 276 -23.92 -2.19 -8.16
CA ALA A 276 -22.98 -1.15 -7.79
C ALA A 276 -22.26 -0.56 -9.02
N LEU A 277 -21.72 0.65 -8.82
CA LEU A 277 -20.82 1.32 -9.75
C LEU A 277 -19.43 1.45 -9.12
N ALA A 278 -18.38 1.14 -9.85
CA ALA A 278 -17.00 1.41 -9.46
C ALA A 278 -16.44 2.49 -10.38
N VAL A 279 -15.85 3.54 -9.83
CA VAL A 279 -15.23 4.64 -10.57
C VAL A 279 -13.73 4.57 -10.34
N MET A 280 -12.98 4.16 -11.37
CA MET A 280 -11.53 4.05 -11.31
C MET A 280 -10.84 5.32 -11.77
N THR A 281 -11.16 5.80 -12.97
CA THR A 281 -10.56 7.01 -13.56
C THR A 281 -11.56 7.71 -14.48
N TYR A 282 -11.48 9.04 -14.58
CA TYR A 282 -12.38 9.85 -15.42
C TYR A 282 -11.72 11.12 -15.97
N ASN A 283 -10.42 11.31 -15.77
CA ASN A 283 -9.74 12.59 -16.04
C ASN A 283 -9.42 12.82 -17.53
N ASN A 284 -9.72 11.85 -18.40
CA ASN A 284 -9.44 11.90 -19.83
C ASN A 284 -10.72 11.76 -20.68
N LEU A 285 -11.89 12.04 -20.11
CA LEU A 285 -13.13 12.06 -20.87
C LEU A 285 -13.24 13.36 -21.68
N THR A 286 -13.71 13.26 -22.93
CA THR A 286 -13.90 14.42 -23.79
C THR A 286 -15.38 14.75 -24.04
N ASP A 287 -15.66 16.01 -24.38
CA ASP A 287 -16.93 16.45 -24.94
C ASP A 287 -17.04 16.09 -26.44
N ALA A 288 -18.13 16.51 -27.08
CA ALA A 288 -18.40 16.25 -28.49
C ALA A 288 -17.41 16.98 -29.43
N GLU A 289 -16.81 18.06 -28.95
CA GLU A 289 -15.80 18.86 -29.62
C GLU A 289 -14.37 18.32 -29.42
N GLY A 290 -14.20 17.30 -28.57
CA GLY A 290 -12.93 16.65 -28.28
C GLY A 290 -12.11 17.34 -27.18
N HIS A 291 -12.68 18.29 -26.44
CA HIS A 291 -12.01 18.90 -25.29
C HIS A 291 -12.17 18.05 -24.04
N ILE A 292 -11.12 18.00 -23.22
CA ILE A 292 -11.17 17.33 -21.93
C ILE A 292 -12.20 18.02 -21.04
N VAL A 293 -13.17 17.25 -20.56
CA VAL A 293 -14.19 17.73 -19.62
C VAL A 293 -13.56 17.88 -18.23
N PRO A 294 -13.79 18.98 -17.51
CA PRO A 294 -13.33 19.14 -16.14
C PRO A 294 -13.74 17.96 -15.24
N ALA A 295 -12.77 17.42 -14.50
CA ALA A 295 -12.94 16.28 -13.59
C ALA A 295 -14.12 16.49 -12.61
N GLU A 296 -14.19 17.67 -12.00
CA GLU A 296 -15.26 18.07 -11.08
C GLU A 296 -16.64 18.02 -11.74
N GLN A 297 -16.76 18.48 -13.00
CA GLN A 297 -18.02 18.44 -13.74
C GLN A 297 -18.51 17.00 -13.94
N ILE A 298 -17.60 16.09 -14.28
CA ILE A 298 -17.93 14.67 -14.49
C ILE A 298 -18.45 14.05 -13.20
N MET A 299 -17.75 14.27 -12.09
CA MET A 299 -18.11 13.65 -10.82
C MET A 299 -19.30 14.29 -10.13
N LEU A 300 -19.49 15.61 -10.22
CA LEU A 300 -20.73 16.25 -9.76
C LEU A 300 -21.93 15.68 -10.49
N TRP A 301 -21.88 15.59 -11.82
CA TRP A 301 -22.95 14.99 -12.60
C TRP A 301 -23.15 13.52 -12.23
N THR A 302 -22.07 12.76 -12.06
CA THR A 302 -22.13 11.34 -11.67
C THR A 302 -22.78 11.16 -10.31
N ARG A 303 -22.34 11.94 -9.31
CA ARG A 303 -22.91 11.94 -7.98
C ARG A 303 -24.39 12.26 -8.01
N ASP A 304 -24.85 13.18 -8.85
CA ASP A 304 -26.25 13.60 -8.91
C ASP A 304 -27.14 12.59 -9.65
N ASN A 305 -26.58 11.81 -10.58
CA ASN A 305 -27.36 10.86 -11.41
C ASN A 305 -27.20 9.38 -11.02
N ALA A 306 -26.12 9.01 -10.34
CA ALA A 306 -25.92 7.64 -9.88
C ALA A 306 -26.95 7.28 -8.79
N VAL A 307 -27.64 6.16 -9.00
CA VAL A 307 -28.65 5.60 -8.07
C VAL A 307 -28.14 4.35 -7.33
N LEU A 308 -26.97 3.85 -7.71
CA LEU A 308 -26.32 2.69 -7.12
C LEU A 308 -25.22 3.12 -6.12
N PRO A 309 -24.90 2.28 -5.11
CA PRO A 309 -23.68 2.41 -4.31
C PRO A 309 -22.44 2.53 -5.19
N THR A 310 -21.57 3.51 -4.91
CA THR A 310 -20.38 3.82 -5.71
C THR A 310 -19.08 3.53 -4.97
N LEU A 311 -18.14 2.84 -5.61
CA LEU A 311 -16.81 2.54 -5.07
C LEU A 311 -15.73 3.33 -5.81
N GLY A 312 -14.88 4.02 -5.07
CA GLY A 312 -13.69 4.72 -5.57
C GLY A 312 -12.39 3.99 -5.25
N PHE A 313 -11.36 4.22 -6.08
CA PHE A 313 -10.01 3.62 -5.92
C PHE A 313 -8.91 4.61 -5.63
N TYR A 314 -9.21 5.90 -5.75
CA TYR A 314 -8.30 6.99 -5.39
C TYR A 314 -8.98 7.94 -4.43
N ASP A 315 -8.20 8.68 -3.64
CA ASP A 315 -8.68 9.72 -2.74
C ASP A 315 -9.63 10.70 -3.44
N TYR A 316 -9.23 11.18 -4.63
CA TYR A 316 -10.00 12.11 -5.44
C TYR A 316 -11.35 11.52 -5.87
N THR A 317 -11.43 10.21 -6.15
CA THR A 317 -12.71 9.59 -6.52
C THR A 317 -13.73 9.58 -5.37
N VAL A 318 -13.26 9.49 -4.12
CA VAL A 318 -14.14 9.53 -2.93
C VAL A 318 -14.47 10.95 -2.53
N ALA A 319 -13.48 11.85 -2.57
CA ALA A 319 -13.66 13.27 -2.35
C ALA A 319 -14.68 13.87 -3.33
N ASP A 320 -14.62 13.48 -4.60
CA ASP A 320 -15.46 14.04 -5.64
C ASP A 320 -16.88 13.43 -5.70
N GLY A 321 -17.14 12.30 -5.01
CA GLY A 321 -18.52 11.86 -4.80
C GLY A 321 -18.81 10.36 -4.78
N THR A 322 -17.83 9.46 -4.90
CA THR A 322 -18.12 8.02 -4.65
C THR A 322 -18.47 7.78 -3.17
N LEU A 323 -19.30 6.77 -2.89
CA LEU A 323 -19.81 6.46 -1.55
C LEU A 323 -18.69 6.08 -0.59
N CYS A 324 -17.72 5.28 -1.05
CA CYS A 324 -16.60 4.85 -0.24
C CYS A 324 -15.41 4.41 -1.09
N GLY A 325 -14.25 4.25 -0.44
CA GLY A 325 -13.06 3.65 -1.02
C GLY A 325 -12.08 3.18 0.04
N VAL A 326 -11.20 2.26 -0.34
CA VAL A 326 -10.01 1.91 0.45
C VAL A 326 -8.80 2.40 -0.33
N ILE A 327 -8.14 3.44 0.17
CA ILE A 327 -7.16 4.22 -0.59
C ILE A 327 -5.75 3.94 -0.08
N GLN A 328 -4.84 3.57 -0.96
CA GLN A 328 -3.43 3.47 -0.63
C GLN A 328 -2.79 4.86 -0.53
N THR A 329 -1.80 5.01 0.34
CA THR A 329 -1.11 6.30 0.52
C THR A 329 0.39 6.14 0.50
N GLY A 330 1.07 7.19 0.02
CA GLY A 330 2.53 7.25 0.06
C GLY A 330 3.05 7.11 1.49
N PHE A 331 2.32 7.66 2.47
CA PHE A 331 2.69 7.57 3.88
C PHE A 331 2.66 6.11 4.40
N GLU A 332 1.62 5.34 4.05
CA GLU A 332 1.57 3.91 4.39
C GLU A 332 2.73 3.15 3.72
N HIS A 333 2.99 3.43 2.44
CA HIS A 333 4.09 2.81 1.70
C HIS A 333 5.46 3.11 2.32
N GLY A 334 5.72 4.37 2.68
CA GLY A 334 6.95 4.78 3.38
C GLY A 334 7.07 4.14 4.75
N THR A 335 5.98 4.05 5.51
CA THR A 335 5.96 3.39 6.84
C THR A 335 6.31 1.90 6.73
N LEU A 336 5.68 1.20 5.77
CA LEU A 336 5.94 -0.21 5.52
C LEU A 336 7.37 -0.43 5.02
N ALA A 337 7.87 0.42 4.12
CA ALA A 337 9.24 0.36 3.63
C ALA A 337 10.27 0.60 4.75
N ALA A 338 10.04 1.58 5.64
CA ALA A 338 10.87 1.81 6.82
C ALA A 338 10.88 0.58 7.74
N SER A 339 9.71 -0.03 7.99
CA SER A 339 9.61 -1.25 8.80
C SER A 339 10.44 -2.40 8.21
N LEU A 340 10.36 -2.63 6.89
CA LEU A 340 11.18 -3.63 6.20
C LEU A 340 12.68 -3.31 6.30
N ALA A 341 13.07 -2.04 6.13
CA ALA A 341 14.45 -1.60 6.26
C ALA A 341 14.99 -1.83 7.68
N LEU A 342 14.20 -1.53 8.71
CA LEU A 342 14.59 -1.74 10.11
C LEU A 342 14.75 -3.23 10.45
N ARG A 343 13.92 -4.11 9.89
CA ARG A 343 14.09 -5.58 10.00
C ARG A 343 15.42 -6.04 9.41
N ILE A 344 15.78 -5.50 8.23
CA ILE A 344 17.05 -5.82 7.57
C ILE A 344 18.24 -5.30 8.39
N LEU A 345 18.15 -4.07 8.93
CA LEU A 345 19.16 -3.53 9.84
C LEU A 345 19.30 -4.36 11.13
N GLY A 346 18.20 -4.98 11.56
CA GLY A 346 18.13 -5.95 12.66
C GLY A 346 18.75 -7.32 12.35
N GLY A 347 19.16 -7.58 11.10
CA GLY A 347 19.85 -8.80 10.69
C GLY A 347 19.02 -9.78 9.88
N GLU A 348 17.76 -9.49 9.59
CA GLU A 348 16.98 -10.30 8.65
C GLU A 348 17.50 -10.13 7.22
N ARG A 349 17.54 -11.22 6.43
CA ARG A 349 17.94 -11.13 5.02
C ARG A 349 16.76 -10.64 4.18
N ALA A 350 16.97 -9.64 3.32
CA ALA A 350 15.91 -9.08 2.50
C ALA A 350 15.14 -10.15 1.69
N GLY A 351 15.84 -11.10 1.06
CA GLY A 351 15.21 -12.18 0.29
C GLY A 351 14.37 -13.17 1.11
N ASP A 352 14.50 -13.20 2.44
CA ASP A 352 13.64 -14.00 3.31
C ASP A 352 12.39 -13.24 3.76
N ILE A 353 12.34 -11.93 3.55
CA ILE A 353 11.21 -11.08 3.92
C ILE A 353 10.20 -11.06 2.77
N PRO A 354 8.96 -11.56 2.96
CA PRO A 354 7.95 -11.57 1.91
C PRO A 354 7.64 -10.15 1.42
N VAL A 355 7.48 -10.01 0.10
CA VAL A 355 6.98 -8.78 -0.52
C VAL A 355 5.55 -8.53 -0.05
N ILE A 356 5.27 -7.30 0.37
CA ILE A 356 3.93 -6.85 0.77
C ILE A 356 3.15 -6.47 -0.49
N ASN A 357 2.15 -7.28 -0.84
CA ASN A 357 1.28 -7.05 -2.00
C ASN A 357 -0.08 -6.44 -1.64
N GLN A 358 -0.40 -6.37 -0.35
CA GLN A 358 -1.65 -5.84 0.16
C GLN A 358 -1.36 -4.92 1.33
N THR A 359 -1.62 -3.63 1.15
CA THR A 359 -1.55 -2.66 2.24
C THR A 359 -2.91 -2.59 2.94
N ARG A 360 -2.95 -2.08 4.17
CA ARG A 360 -4.20 -1.89 4.92
C ARG A 360 -5.08 -0.85 4.22
N GLY A 361 -4.49 0.23 3.71
CA GLY A 361 -5.20 1.33 3.06
C GLY A 361 -6.04 2.15 4.04
N LEU A 362 -6.48 3.32 3.60
CA LEU A 362 -7.36 4.22 4.34
C LEU A 362 -8.80 4.04 3.90
N ILE A 363 -9.68 3.75 4.86
CA ILE A 363 -11.12 3.76 4.64
C ILE A 363 -11.56 5.22 4.52
N MET A 364 -12.12 5.57 3.37
CA MET A 364 -12.79 6.84 3.13
C MET A 364 -14.27 6.59 2.90
N LEU A 365 -15.12 7.40 3.51
CA LEU A 365 -16.57 7.33 3.40
C LEU A 365 -17.12 8.71 2.99
N ASN A 366 -18.15 8.73 2.16
CA ASN A 366 -18.81 9.96 1.74
C ASN A 366 -20.23 10.01 2.30
N SER A 367 -20.43 10.86 3.30
CA SER A 367 -21.70 10.98 4.02
C SER A 367 -22.79 11.65 3.17
N LEU A 368 -22.44 12.56 2.26
CA LEU A 368 -23.38 13.16 1.31
C LEU A 368 -23.94 12.12 0.37
N THR A 369 -23.06 11.30 -0.22
CA THR A 369 -23.46 10.24 -1.13
C THR A 369 -24.27 9.17 -0.40
N ALA A 370 -23.88 8.81 0.83
CA ALA A 370 -24.66 7.89 1.66
C ALA A 370 -26.09 8.39 1.91
N ARG A 371 -26.25 9.67 2.31
CA ARG A 371 -27.56 10.30 2.52
C ARG A 371 -28.38 10.30 1.23
N LYS A 372 -27.78 10.67 0.09
CA LYS A 372 -28.44 10.69 -1.21
C LYS A 372 -29.00 9.31 -1.59
N LEU A 373 -28.22 8.25 -1.33
CA LEU A 373 -28.57 6.88 -1.67
C LEU A 373 -29.46 6.20 -0.61
N GLY A 374 -29.78 6.88 0.51
CA GLY A 374 -30.52 6.28 1.63
C GLY A 374 -29.76 5.14 2.31
N ILE A 375 -28.42 5.19 2.29
CA ILE A 375 -27.54 4.18 2.89
C ILE A 375 -27.12 4.67 4.27
N GLU A 376 -27.43 3.89 5.30
CA GLU A 376 -26.95 4.14 6.66
C GLU A 376 -25.48 3.70 6.77
N ILE A 377 -24.61 4.61 7.19
CA ILE A 377 -23.22 4.27 7.55
C ILE A 377 -23.23 3.77 8.99
N PRO A 378 -22.90 2.49 9.26
CA PRO A 378 -22.85 1.98 10.63
C PRO A 378 -21.83 2.76 11.47
N HIS A 379 -22.19 3.11 12.71
CA HIS A 379 -21.31 3.87 13.62
C HIS A 379 -19.91 3.25 13.80
N ARG A 380 -19.83 1.91 13.85
CA ARG A 380 -18.54 1.23 13.93
C ARG A 380 -17.66 1.51 12.70
N LEU A 381 -18.27 1.56 11.51
CA LEU A 381 -17.54 1.80 10.27
C LEU A 381 -17.09 3.25 10.15
N SER A 382 -17.88 4.22 10.63
CA SER A 382 -17.44 5.62 10.66
C SER A 382 -16.27 5.85 11.62
N GLN A 383 -16.17 5.10 12.73
CA GLN A 383 -15.02 5.14 13.64
C GLN A 383 -13.75 4.51 13.05
N GLU A 384 -13.90 3.56 12.12
CA GLU A 384 -12.78 2.95 11.40
C GLU A 384 -12.28 3.83 10.24
N ALA A 385 -13.11 4.77 9.77
CA ALA A 385 -12.79 5.62 8.64
C ALA A 385 -11.69 6.63 8.99
N ALA A 386 -10.70 6.74 8.11
CA ALA A 386 -9.66 7.75 8.21
C ALA A 386 -10.16 9.13 7.74
N ALA A 387 -11.16 9.15 6.86
CA ALA A 387 -11.82 10.35 6.41
C ALA A 387 -13.32 10.14 6.22
N LEU A 388 -14.09 11.13 6.63
CA LEU A 388 -15.51 11.28 6.33
C LEU A 388 -15.67 12.54 5.47
N VAL A 389 -16.08 12.37 4.22
CA VAL A 389 -16.41 13.47 3.32
C VAL A 389 -17.84 13.92 3.63
N GLU A 390 -18.03 15.21 3.89
CA GLU A 390 -19.28 15.81 4.38
C GLU A 390 -19.89 16.85 3.46
#